data_AF-A0A512HM33-F1
#
_entry.id   AF-A0A512HM33-F1
#
_cell.length_a   1.000
_cell.length_b   1.000
_cell.length_c   1.000
_cell.angle_alpha   90.00
_cell.angle_beta   90.00
_cell.angle_gamma   90.00
#
_symmetry.space_group_name_H-M   'P 1'
#
loop_
_entity.id
_entity.type
_entity.pdbx_description
1 polymer ?
#
loop_
_entity_poly.entity_id
_entity_poly.type
_entity_poly.pdbx_seq_one_letter_code
_entity_poly.pdbx_strand_id
1 'polypeptide(L)'
;MSPDDATRLFEECRSDCDVVSTIGGVSADGRRADDEGNINFINAAVKAGIRGRFLLVTSIGCGDMAPFRSERAIAAFGAAVDAKTRAEDYLRVSGLSWTILRPGGLRSEPGTGRGVLSTDPALHGFISRFDVAQLAQRILRDPATIGRAFAAVDQDAAHSVNPLDPFPLQLS
;
A
#
# COMPACT_ATOMS: atom_id res chain seq x y z
N MET A 1 8.84 4.77 -13.66
CA MET A 1 9.67 3.55 -13.72
C MET A 1 9.38 2.84 -15.04
N SER A 2 10.39 2.65 -15.88
CA SER A 2 10.21 1.90 -17.14
C SER A 2 10.20 0.38 -16.87
N PRO A 3 9.65 -0.44 -17.79
CA PRO A 3 9.75 -1.90 -17.68
C PRO A 3 11.19 -2.42 -17.63
N ASP A 4 12.12 -1.77 -18.32
CA ASP A 4 13.53 -2.17 -18.37
C ASP A 4 14.24 -1.90 -17.04
N ASP A 5 14.01 -0.72 -16.45
CA ASP A 5 14.55 -0.38 -15.13
C ASP A 5 13.99 -1.32 -14.05
N ALA A 6 12.70 -1.65 -14.13
CA ALA A 6 12.07 -2.63 -13.24
C ALA A 6 12.73 -4.00 -13.39
N THR A 7 12.94 -4.48 -14.62
CA THR A 7 13.56 -5.79 -14.86
C THR A 7 14.97 -5.87 -14.28
N ARG A 8 15.80 -4.85 -14.54
CA ARG A 8 17.18 -4.78 -14.02
C ARG A 8 17.25 -4.84 -12.51
N LEU A 9 16.33 -4.17 -11.81
CA LEU A 9 16.27 -4.21 -10.34
C LEU A 9 16.12 -5.64 -9.81
N PHE A 10 15.32 -6.46 -10.49
CA PHE A 10 15.03 -7.83 -10.05
C PHE A 10 16.06 -8.87 -10.52
N GLU A 11 16.90 -8.57 -11.50
CA GLU A 11 18.00 -9.45 -11.93
C GLU A 11 19.03 -9.69 -10.81
N GLU A 12 19.20 -8.72 -9.92
CA GLU A 12 20.12 -8.79 -8.77
C GLU A 12 19.43 -9.27 -7.49
N CYS A 13 18.10 -9.42 -7.50
CA CYS A 13 17.31 -9.79 -6.33
C CYS A 13 17.30 -11.31 -6.12
N ARG A 14 17.54 -11.76 -4.89
CA ARG A 14 17.30 -13.16 -4.54
C ARG A 14 15.79 -13.44 -4.55
N SER A 15 15.40 -14.64 -4.95
CA SER A 15 13.97 -15.01 -4.99
C SER A 15 13.26 -14.89 -3.62
N ASP A 16 13.98 -14.96 -2.51
CA ASP A 16 13.44 -14.87 -1.16
C ASP A 16 13.31 -13.43 -0.63
N CYS A 17 13.68 -12.40 -1.41
CA CYS A 17 13.60 -11.03 -0.93
C CYS A 17 12.16 -10.50 -0.86
N ASP A 18 11.87 -9.73 0.17
CA ASP A 18 10.67 -8.90 0.22
C ASP A 18 10.83 -7.68 -0.70
N VAL A 19 9.72 -7.26 -1.30
CA VAL A 19 9.62 -6.08 -2.16
C VAL A 19 8.65 -5.10 -1.50
N VAL A 20 9.09 -3.86 -1.30
CA VAL A 20 8.23 -2.79 -0.80
C VAL A 20 8.14 -1.69 -1.85
N SER A 21 6.97 -1.52 -2.45
CA SER A 21 6.73 -0.43 -3.39
C SER A 21 6.05 0.74 -2.71
N THR A 22 6.74 1.88 -2.67
CA THR A 22 6.22 3.17 -2.19
C THR A 22 6.18 4.24 -3.28
N ILE A 23 6.31 3.83 -4.55
CA ILE A 23 6.33 4.77 -5.68
C ILE A 23 4.93 5.33 -5.93
N GLY A 24 4.89 6.58 -6.38
CA GLY A 24 3.65 7.26 -6.74
C GLY A 24 3.95 8.60 -7.40
N GLY A 25 2.91 9.24 -7.92
CA GLY A 25 3.01 10.51 -8.64
C GLY A 25 3.08 10.36 -10.15
N VAL A 26 3.33 11.49 -10.82
CA VAL A 26 3.33 11.62 -12.29
C VAL A 26 4.72 12.04 -12.74
N SER A 27 5.31 11.31 -13.68
CA SER A 27 6.60 11.68 -14.28
C SER A 27 6.44 12.87 -15.24
N ALA A 28 7.57 13.46 -15.64
CA ALA A 28 7.59 14.62 -16.52
C ALA A 28 6.92 14.37 -17.89
N ASP A 29 6.87 13.12 -18.34
CA ASP A 29 6.22 12.66 -19.58
C ASP A 29 4.72 12.32 -19.40
N GLY A 30 4.15 12.62 -18.22
CA GLY A 30 2.73 12.41 -17.92
C GLY A 30 2.35 10.98 -17.51
N ARG A 31 3.31 10.05 -17.45
CA ARG A 31 3.04 8.67 -17.01
C ARG A 31 2.85 8.61 -15.50
N ARG A 32 1.92 7.76 -15.04
CA ARG A 32 1.60 7.61 -13.63
C ARG A 32 2.41 6.47 -13.03
N ALA A 33 3.25 6.81 -12.05
CA ALA A 33 3.92 5.81 -11.23
C ALA A 33 2.91 5.05 -10.34
N ASP A 34 1.80 5.71 -10.00
CA ASP A 34 0.71 5.18 -9.18
C ASP A 34 0.14 3.85 -9.72
N ASP A 35 -0.03 3.72 -11.06
CA ASP A 35 -0.45 2.48 -11.72
C ASP A 35 0.67 1.85 -12.56
N GLU A 36 1.02 2.43 -13.70
CA GLU A 36 1.90 1.82 -14.69
C GLU A 36 3.28 1.50 -14.10
N GLY A 37 3.82 2.38 -13.27
CA GLY A 37 5.06 2.12 -12.56
C GLY A 37 4.98 0.90 -11.63
N ASN A 38 3.90 0.81 -10.83
CA ASN A 38 3.68 -0.32 -9.93
C ASN A 38 3.42 -1.62 -10.70
N ILE A 39 2.65 -1.57 -11.79
CA ILE A 39 2.38 -2.73 -12.66
C ILE A 39 3.68 -3.26 -13.27
N ASN A 40 4.60 -2.39 -13.66
CA ASN A 40 5.91 -2.80 -14.15
C ASN A 40 6.73 -3.53 -13.08
N PHE A 41 6.72 -3.06 -11.83
CA PHE A 41 7.37 -3.78 -10.73
C PHE A 41 6.72 -5.13 -10.43
N ILE A 42 5.38 -5.21 -10.47
CA ILE A 42 4.66 -6.47 -10.26
C ILE A 42 5.06 -7.48 -11.34
N ASN A 43 5.06 -7.08 -12.61
CA ASN A 43 5.47 -7.94 -13.72
C ASN A 43 6.92 -8.41 -13.60
N ALA A 44 7.83 -7.50 -13.25
CA ALA A 44 9.23 -7.84 -13.09
C ALA A 44 9.45 -8.81 -11.91
N ALA A 45 8.76 -8.60 -10.78
CA ALA A 45 8.80 -9.51 -9.64
C ALA A 45 8.26 -10.91 -9.97
N VAL A 46 7.14 -10.99 -10.70
CA VAL A 46 6.58 -12.26 -11.19
C VAL A 46 7.58 -12.97 -12.11
N LYS A 47 8.14 -12.25 -13.09
CA LYS A 47 9.11 -12.80 -14.04
C LYS A 47 10.39 -13.30 -13.37
N ALA A 48 10.87 -12.60 -12.35
CA ALA A 48 12.03 -12.98 -11.57
C ALA A 48 11.75 -14.13 -10.58
N GLY A 49 10.49 -14.55 -10.43
CA GLY A 49 10.10 -15.63 -9.54
C GLY A 49 10.27 -15.27 -8.06
N ILE A 50 9.98 -14.01 -7.69
CA ILE A 50 10.00 -13.55 -6.30
C ILE A 50 8.97 -14.35 -5.47
N ARG A 51 9.46 -14.92 -4.37
CA ARG A 51 8.72 -15.72 -3.39
C ARG A 51 8.56 -15.01 -2.04
N GLY A 52 9.35 -13.96 -1.79
CA GLY A 52 9.15 -13.07 -0.64
C GLY A 52 7.86 -12.27 -0.74
N ARG A 53 7.58 -11.45 0.27
CA ARG A 53 6.38 -10.61 0.33
C ARG A 53 6.49 -9.44 -0.66
N PHE A 54 5.44 -9.20 -1.43
CA PHE A 54 5.24 -7.96 -2.17
C PHE A 54 4.29 -7.03 -1.39
N LEU A 55 4.84 -6.02 -0.72
CA LEU A 55 4.09 -4.99 -0.02
C LEU A 55 3.90 -3.78 -0.94
N LEU A 56 2.65 -3.48 -1.29
CA LEU A 56 2.29 -2.28 -2.06
C LEU A 56 1.70 -1.22 -1.14
N VAL A 57 2.34 -0.05 -1.06
CA VAL A 57 1.84 1.09 -0.28
C VAL A 57 1.04 2.01 -1.19
N THR A 58 -0.28 2.07 -0.97
CA THR A 58 -1.22 2.89 -1.75
C THR A 58 -1.78 4.06 -0.94
N SER A 59 -3.08 4.08 -0.64
CA SER A 59 -3.76 5.15 0.09
C SER A 59 -5.18 4.74 0.51
N ILE A 60 -5.66 5.24 1.63
CA ILE A 60 -7.10 5.16 1.97
C ILE A 60 -7.93 5.73 0.83
N GLY A 61 -9.05 5.08 0.55
CA GLY A 61 -9.91 5.37 -0.60
C GLY A 61 -9.67 4.46 -1.80
N CYS A 62 -8.57 3.72 -1.88
CA CYS A 62 -8.36 2.74 -2.94
C CYS A 62 -9.31 1.54 -2.83
N GLY A 63 -9.65 0.92 -3.97
CA GLY A 63 -10.45 -0.30 -4.02
C GLY A 63 -11.84 -0.18 -3.38
N ASP A 64 -12.14 -1.11 -2.48
CA ASP A 64 -13.38 -1.20 -1.70
C ASP A 64 -13.67 0.00 -0.78
N MET A 65 -12.69 0.87 -0.57
CA MET A 65 -12.89 2.15 0.14
C MET A 65 -13.47 3.25 -0.76
N ALA A 66 -13.61 3.02 -2.06
CA ALA A 66 -14.10 4.02 -3.02
C ALA A 66 -15.47 4.61 -2.68
N PRO A 67 -16.48 3.82 -2.25
CA PRO A 67 -17.79 4.35 -1.86
C PRO A 67 -17.75 5.30 -0.65
N PHE A 68 -16.69 5.25 0.17
CA PHE A 68 -16.55 6.05 1.39
C PHE A 68 -15.77 7.36 1.18
N ARG A 69 -15.35 7.66 -0.06
CA ARG A 69 -14.63 8.90 -0.35
C ARG A 69 -15.60 10.09 -0.30
N SER A 70 -15.18 11.17 0.35
CA SER A 70 -15.87 12.45 0.24
C SER A 70 -15.69 13.06 -1.15
N GLU A 71 -16.65 13.87 -1.61
CA GLU A 71 -16.53 14.62 -2.87
C GLU A 71 -15.25 15.46 -2.93
N ARG A 72 -14.88 16.08 -1.80
CA ARG A 72 -13.63 16.84 -1.68
C ARG A 72 -12.39 15.97 -1.91
N ALA A 73 -12.36 14.75 -1.38
CA ALA A 73 -11.26 13.83 -1.58
C ALA A 73 -11.19 13.33 -3.03
N ILE A 74 -12.34 13.06 -3.65
CA ILE A 74 -12.43 12.70 -5.08
C ILE A 74 -11.88 13.83 -5.94
N ALA A 75 -12.30 15.07 -5.70
CA ALA A 75 -11.84 16.24 -6.45
C ALA A 75 -10.33 16.48 -6.29
N ALA A 76 -9.78 16.28 -5.09
CA ALA A 76 -8.37 16.54 -4.82
C ALA A 76 -7.43 15.42 -5.29
N PHE A 77 -7.83 14.15 -5.13
CA PHE A 77 -6.92 13.00 -5.26
C PHE A 77 -7.48 11.83 -6.07
N GLY A 78 -8.73 11.91 -6.56
CA GLY A 78 -9.44 10.79 -7.19
C GLY A 78 -8.64 10.10 -8.29
N ALA A 79 -8.08 10.86 -9.23
CA ALA A 79 -7.30 10.29 -10.33
C ALA A 79 -6.08 9.48 -9.87
N ALA A 80 -5.39 9.90 -8.80
CA ALA A 80 -4.25 9.18 -8.25
C ALA A 80 -4.70 7.94 -7.45
N VAL A 81 -5.79 8.05 -6.68
CA VAL A 81 -6.37 6.94 -5.91
C VAL A 81 -6.94 5.86 -6.84
N ASP A 82 -7.54 6.25 -7.97
CA ASP A 82 -8.04 5.31 -8.97
C ASP A 82 -6.90 4.62 -9.72
N ALA A 83 -5.79 5.32 -9.98
CA ALA A 83 -4.57 4.71 -10.50
C ALA A 83 -4.01 3.67 -9.52
N LYS A 84 -3.85 4.04 -8.25
CA LYS A 84 -3.43 3.09 -7.21
C LYS A 84 -4.36 1.89 -7.10
N THR A 85 -5.68 2.09 -7.25
CA THR A 85 -6.66 0.99 -7.29
C THR A 85 -6.38 0.01 -8.43
N ARG A 86 -6.05 0.50 -9.64
CA ARG A 86 -5.64 -0.37 -10.74
C ARG A 86 -4.38 -1.19 -10.43
N ALA A 87 -3.39 -0.59 -9.76
CA ALA A 87 -2.20 -1.32 -9.30
C ALA A 87 -2.55 -2.39 -8.25
N GLU A 88 -3.44 -2.09 -7.30
CA GLU A 88 -3.92 -3.07 -6.33
C GLU A 88 -4.62 -4.25 -7.00
N ASP A 89 -5.52 -3.98 -7.95
CA ASP A 89 -6.27 -5.02 -8.67
C ASP A 89 -5.32 -5.91 -9.49
N TYR A 90 -4.32 -5.31 -10.12
CA TYR A 90 -3.28 -6.06 -10.83
C TYR A 90 -2.45 -6.94 -9.90
N LEU A 91 -2.04 -6.41 -8.73
CA LEU A 91 -1.30 -7.16 -7.74
C LEU A 91 -2.10 -8.36 -7.21
N ARG A 92 -3.40 -8.19 -6.96
CA ARG A 92 -4.29 -9.24 -6.44
C ARG A 92 -4.29 -10.50 -7.31
N VAL A 93 -4.20 -10.35 -8.63
CA VAL A 93 -4.24 -11.46 -9.59
C VAL A 93 -2.85 -11.90 -10.08
N SER A 94 -1.77 -11.31 -9.56
CA SER A 94 -0.40 -11.55 -10.04
C SER A 94 0.18 -12.92 -9.66
N GLY A 95 -0.38 -13.58 -8.65
CA GLY A 95 0.18 -14.80 -8.07
C GLY A 95 1.31 -14.59 -7.05
N LEU A 96 1.73 -13.34 -6.79
CA LEU A 96 2.69 -13.02 -5.74
C LEU A 96 2.08 -13.18 -4.34
N SER A 97 2.92 -13.45 -3.33
CA SER A 97 2.53 -13.30 -1.93
C SER A 97 2.46 -11.81 -1.62
N TRP A 98 1.26 -11.23 -1.55
CA TRP A 98 1.09 -9.77 -1.47
C TRP A 98 0.44 -9.28 -0.17
N THR A 99 0.72 -8.02 0.18
CA THR A 99 -0.09 -7.22 1.12
C THR A 99 -0.22 -5.82 0.56
N ILE A 100 -1.39 -5.21 0.76
CA ILE A 100 -1.64 -3.81 0.40
C ILE A 100 -1.77 -3.01 1.69
N LEU A 101 -0.99 -1.94 1.80
CA LEU A 101 -1.06 -0.98 2.90
C LEU A 101 -1.61 0.35 2.37
N ARG A 102 -2.72 0.82 2.92
CA ARG A 102 -3.41 2.05 2.55
C ARG A 102 -3.30 3.07 3.69
N PRO A 103 -2.23 3.88 3.76
CA PRO A 103 -2.13 4.93 4.76
C PRO A 103 -3.23 5.99 4.59
N GLY A 104 -3.68 6.54 5.71
CA GLY A 104 -4.44 7.78 5.75
C GLY A 104 -3.60 9.01 5.36
N GLY A 105 -4.04 10.19 5.77
CA GLY A 105 -3.32 11.44 5.52
C GLY A 105 -1.92 11.39 6.14
N LEU A 106 -0.90 11.34 5.30
CA LEU A 106 0.50 11.24 5.72
C LEU A 106 0.98 12.54 6.37
N ARG A 107 1.61 12.41 7.53
CA ARG A 107 2.24 13.53 8.21
C ARG A 107 3.73 13.30 8.48
N SER A 108 4.46 14.37 8.75
CA SER A 108 5.93 14.37 8.90
C SER A 108 6.39 14.60 10.33
N GLU A 109 5.46 14.76 11.28
CA GLU A 109 5.81 14.82 12.70
C GLU A 109 6.36 13.46 13.18
N PRO A 110 7.02 13.42 14.36
CA PRO A 110 7.49 12.18 14.95
C PRO A 110 6.38 11.12 15.06
N GLY A 111 6.76 9.85 14.94
CA GLY A 111 5.81 8.76 15.13
C GLY A 111 5.31 8.66 16.55
N THR A 112 4.07 8.21 16.70
CA THR A 112 3.42 8.04 18.00
C THR A 112 3.54 6.61 18.52
N GLY A 113 3.91 5.65 17.66
CA GLY A 113 3.90 4.22 17.99
C GLY A 113 2.49 3.63 18.09
N ARG A 114 1.44 4.39 17.72
CA ARG A 114 0.03 3.96 17.79
C ARG A 114 -0.62 3.77 16.43
N GLY A 115 0.20 3.50 15.41
CA GLY A 115 -0.30 3.07 14.11
C GLY A 115 -1.06 1.74 14.23
N VAL A 116 -2.26 1.69 13.66
CA VAL A 116 -3.10 0.50 13.61
C VAL A 116 -3.41 0.11 12.16
N LEU A 117 -3.65 -1.17 11.93
CA LEU A 117 -4.20 -1.70 10.68
C LEU A 117 -5.67 -2.04 10.87
N SER A 118 -6.49 -1.84 9.83
CA SER A 118 -7.89 -2.27 9.84
C SER A 118 -8.34 -2.71 8.45
N THR A 119 -9.27 -3.65 8.40
CA THR A 119 -9.97 -4.07 7.17
C THR A 119 -11.29 -3.31 6.97
N ASP A 120 -11.65 -2.39 7.87
CA ASP A 120 -12.85 -1.57 7.73
C ASP A 120 -12.71 -0.59 6.55
N PRO A 121 -13.54 -0.70 5.50
CA PRO A 121 -13.44 0.17 4.33
C PRO A 121 -13.92 1.61 4.61
N ALA A 122 -14.64 1.84 5.72
CA ALA A 122 -15.10 3.17 6.11
C ALA A 122 -14.04 3.94 6.93
N LEU A 123 -12.94 3.29 7.32
CA LEU A 123 -11.91 3.91 8.15
C LEU A 123 -11.15 5.00 7.37
N HIS A 124 -11.02 6.16 7.99
CA HIS A 124 -10.16 7.24 7.55
C HIS A 124 -9.41 7.87 8.73
N GLY A 125 -8.42 8.71 8.45
CA GLY A 125 -7.60 9.32 9.50
C GLY A 125 -6.26 9.80 8.98
N PHE A 126 -5.34 10.04 9.91
CA PHE A 126 -3.98 10.49 9.63
C PHE A 126 -2.97 9.53 10.25
N ILE A 127 -1.76 9.50 9.71
CA ILE A 127 -0.66 8.70 10.25
C ILE A 127 0.69 9.35 9.92
N SER A 128 1.66 9.21 10.82
CA SER A 128 3.03 9.64 10.54
C SER A 128 3.70 8.71 9.52
N ARG A 129 4.61 9.25 8.70
CA ARG A 129 5.43 8.41 7.79
C ARG A 129 6.26 7.37 8.56
N PHE A 130 6.68 7.71 9.78
CA PHE A 130 7.43 6.79 10.65
C PHE A 130 6.57 5.58 11.04
N ASP A 131 5.34 5.79 11.47
CA ASP A 131 4.45 4.69 11.87
C ASP A 131 4.03 3.83 10.68
N VAL A 132 3.90 4.40 9.48
CA VAL A 132 3.72 3.62 8.24
C VAL A 132 4.90 2.67 8.02
N ALA A 133 6.13 3.13 8.20
CA ALA A 133 7.32 2.28 8.07
C ALA A 133 7.37 1.18 9.15
N GLN A 134 7.00 1.50 10.40
CA GLN A 134 6.90 0.50 11.47
C GLN A 134 5.85 -0.56 11.15
N LEU A 135 4.67 -0.16 10.66
CA LEU A 135 3.61 -1.08 10.25
C LEU A 135 4.05 -1.94 9.06
N ALA A 136 4.73 -1.36 8.06
CA ALA A 136 5.29 -2.09 6.93
C ALA A 136 6.25 -3.20 7.40
N GLN A 137 7.18 -2.88 8.31
CA GLN A 137 8.10 -3.87 8.88
C GLN A 137 7.36 -5.02 9.58
N ARG A 138 6.31 -4.72 10.36
CA ARG A 138 5.52 -5.74 11.06
C ARG A 138 4.72 -6.61 10.09
N ILE A 139 4.14 -6.01 9.04
CA ILE A 139 3.43 -6.72 7.97
C ILE A 139 4.33 -7.75 7.31
N LEU A 140 5.55 -7.38 6.95
CA LEU A 140 6.50 -8.28 6.28
C LEU A 140 6.82 -9.52 7.11
N ARG A 141 6.74 -9.42 8.45
CA ARG A 141 7.02 -10.51 9.40
C ARG A 141 5.82 -11.35 9.78
N ASP A 142 4.61 -10.95 9.40
CA ASP A 142 3.37 -11.62 9.80
C ASP A 142 2.71 -12.31 8.58
N PRO A 143 2.75 -13.65 8.48
CA PRO A 143 2.09 -14.39 7.41
C PRO A 143 0.57 -14.23 7.36
N ALA A 144 -0.09 -13.86 8.47
CA ALA A 144 -1.53 -13.64 8.49
C ALA A 144 -1.96 -12.43 7.64
N THR A 145 -1.02 -11.58 7.26
CA THR A 145 -1.24 -10.41 6.38
C THR A 145 -1.20 -10.75 4.89
N ILE A 146 -0.87 -12.00 4.50
CA ILE A 146 -0.83 -12.42 3.08
C ILE A 146 -2.22 -12.34 2.50
N GLY A 147 -2.33 -11.75 1.30
CA GLY A 147 -3.57 -11.64 0.56
C GLY A 147 -4.55 -10.64 1.17
N ARG A 148 -4.08 -9.68 1.98
CA ARG A 148 -4.92 -8.69 2.67
C ARG A 148 -4.55 -7.25 2.28
N ALA A 149 -5.58 -6.41 2.28
CA ALA A 149 -5.46 -4.96 2.15
C ALA A 149 -5.91 -4.30 3.46
N PHE A 150 -5.14 -3.33 3.95
CA PHE A 150 -5.40 -2.67 5.22
C PHE A 150 -5.41 -1.15 5.09
N ALA A 151 -6.41 -0.48 5.67
CA ALA A 151 -6.27 0.91 6.06
C ALA A 151 -5.25 1.02 7.20
N ALA A 152 -4.46 2.09 7.20
CA ALA A 152 -3.51 2.39 8.26
C ALA A 152 -3.63 3.85 8.73
N VAL A 153 -3.90 4.02 10.02
CA VAL A 153 -4.08 5.32 10.69
C VAL A 153 -3.42 5.27 12.06
N ASP A 154 -3.12 6.43 12.64
CA ASP A 154 -2.90 6.54 14.08
C ASP A 154 -4.24 6.33 14.79
N GLN A 155 -4.28 5.49 15.82
CA GLN A 155 -5.47 5.20 16.60
C GLN A 155 -6.15 6.47 17.15
N ASP A 156 -5.39 7.47 17.56
CA ASP A 156 -5.93 8.72 18.11
C ASP A 156 -6.47 9.67 17.03
N ALA A 157 -6.15 9.40 15.77
CA ALA A 157 -6.62 10.15 14.61
C ALA A 157 -7.56 9.31 13.71
N ALA A 158 -8.02 8.16 14.21
CA ALA A 158 -8.89 7.24 13.51
C ALA A 158 -10.34 7.72 13.57
N HIS A 159 -11.02 7.65 12.43
CA HIS A 159 -12.43 7.99 12.30
C HIS A 159 -13.12 6.95 11.41
N SER A 160 -14.20 6.38 11.91
CA SER A 160 -15.07 5.47 11.16
C SER A 160 -16.49 5.54 11.73
N VAL A 161 -17.46 5.12 10.91
CA VAL A 161 -18.83 4.84 11.37
C VAL A 161 -18.90 3.54 12.18
N ASN A 162 -17.89 2.67 12.06
CA ASN A 162 -17.77 1.44 12.81
C ASN A 162 -16.82 1.63 14.01
N PRO A 163 -17.00 0.86 15.11
CA PRO A 163 -15.99 0.79 16.16
C PRO A 163 -14.63 0.38 15.58
N LEU A 164 -13.57 1.00 16.06
CA LEU A 164 -12.22 0.64 15.64
C LEU A 164 -11.90 -0.78 16.12
N ASP A 165 -11.63 -1.67 15.18
CA ASP A 165 -11.20 -3.05 15.42
C ASP A 165 -9.83 -3.27 14.76
N PRO A 166 -8.72 -3.00 15.48
CA PRO A 166 -7.38 -3.14 14.93
C PRO A 166 -7.05 -4.60 14.60
N PHE A 167 -6.51 -4.83 13.40
CA PHE A 167 -5.97 -6.13 13.04
C PHE A 167 -4.85 -6.53 14.00
N PRO A 168 -4.92 -7.71 14.63
CA PRO A 168 -3.97 -8.13 15.66
C PRO A 168 -2.67 -8.61 15.03
N LEU A 169 -1.84 -7.67 14.56
CA LEU A 169 -0.48 -7.97 14.08
C LEU A 169 0.29 -8.73 15.16
N GLN A 170 0.80 -9.90 14.81
CA GLN A 170 1.61 -10.68 15.72
C GLN A 170 2.88 -9.91 16.10
N LEU A 171 3.18 -9.87 17.40
CA LEU A 171 4.43 -9.34 17.90
C LEU A 171 5.48 -10.43 17.66
N SER A 172 6.40 -10.19 16.73
CA SER A 172 7.63 -10.99 16.59
C SER A 172 8.54 -10.75 17.78
#